data_AF-A0AAW6XD06-F1
#
_entry.id   AF-A0AAW6XD06-F1
#
_cell.length_a   1.000
_cell.length_b   1.000
_cell.length_c   1.000
_cell.angle_alpha   90.00
_cell.angle_beta   90.00
_cell.angle_gamma   90.00
#
_symmetry.space_group_name_H-M   'P 1'
#
loop_
_entity.id
_entity.type
_entity.pdbx_description
1 polymer ?
#
loop_
_entity_poly.entity_id
_entity_poly.type
_entity_poly.pdbx_seq_one_letter_code
_entity_poly.pdbx_strand_id
1 'polypeptide(L)'
;MMFSASAFAAKQITLEESASYTKLGDLSIQQTGVPTVGHKYISAEVDKKCNELSGLDGKYCFYRIISATGQESDHKDIHVEIFKK
;
A
#
# COMPACT_ATOMS: atom_id res chain seq x y z
N MET A 1 21.90 -0.43 -13.16
CA MET A 1 21.00 -0.73 -12.02
C MET A 1 19.72 -1.28 -12.62
N MET A 2 19.45 -2.57 -12.45
CA MET A 2 18.28 -3.24 -13.02
C MET A 2 17.05 -2.88 -12.18
N PHE A 3 16.20 -1.99 -12.68
CA PHE A 3 14.86 -1.77 -12.13
C PHE A 3 13.94 -2.86 -12.68
N SER A 4 13.95 -4.03 -12.04
CA SER A 4 12.90 -5.03 -12.26
C SER A 4 11.64 -4.50 -11.59
N ALA A 5 10.86 -3.68 -12.29
CA ALA A 5 9.51 -3.32 -11.89
C ALA A 5 8.62 -4.54 -12.13
N SER A 6 8.72 -5.50 -11.22
CA SER A 6 7.88 -6.69 -11.18
C SER A 6 6.43 -6.23 -11.04
N ALA A 7 5.62 -6.45 -12.07
CA ALA A 7 4.21 -6.05 -12.17
C ALA A 7 3.27 -6.82 -11.20
N PHE A 8 3.71 -7.05 -9.97
CA PHE A 8 2.92 -7.66 -8.91
C PHE A 8 2.47 -6.56 -7.96
N ALA A 9 1.24 -6.11 -8.17
CA ALA A 9 0.53 -5.26 -7.23
C ALA A 9 0.63 -5.87 -5.82
N ALA A 10 1.03 -5.08 -4.83
CA ALA A 10 1.05 -5.51 -3.43
C ALA A 10 -0.31 -6.12 -3.06
N LYS A 11 -0.32 -7.15 -2.20
CA LYS A 11 -1.56 -7.86 -1.86
C LYS A 11 -2.17 -7.26 -0.59
N GLN A 12 -3.48 -7.02 -0.60
CA GLN A 12 -4.20 -6.63 0.61
C GLN A 12 -4.32 -7.84 1.56
N ILE A 13 -4.00 -7.64 2.84
CA ILE A 13 -4.09 -8.66 3.90
C ILE A 13 -5.02 -8.20 5.03
N THR A 14 -5.54 -9.15 5.79
CA THR A 14 -6.33 -8.88 7.00
C THR A 14 -5.43 -8.63 8.22
N LEU A 15 -6.03 -8.15 9.32
CA LEU A 15 -5.33 -7.96 10.59
C LEU A 15 -4.74 -9.29 11.12
N GLU A 16 -5.51 -10.38 11.02
CA GLU A 16 -5.08 -11.70 11.48
C GLU A 16 -3.87 -12.22 10.68
N GLU A 17 -3.91 -12.03 9.36
CA GLU A 17 -2.77 -12.32 8.51
C GLU A 17 -1.58 -11.48 8.96
N SER A 18 -1.75 -10.15 9.10
CA SER A 18 -0.68 -9.19 9.44
C SER A 18 0.11 -9.53 10.71
N ALA A 19 -0.48 -10.26 11.67
CA ALA A 19 0.20 -10.69 12.88
C ALA A 19 1.39 -11.65 12.61
N SER A 20 1.36 -12.36 11.48
CA SER A 20 2.45 -13.25 11.05
C SER A 20 3.44 -12.60 10.08
N TYR A 21 3.24 -11.32 9.72
CA TYR A 21 4.11 -10.57 8.82
C TYR A 21 4.91 -9.51 9.58
N THR A 22 6.05 -9.11 9.04
CA THR A 22 6.84 -8.03 9.62
C THR A 22 6.37 -6.69 9.07
N LYS A 23 5.93 -5.77 9.93
CA LYS A 23 5.61 -4.39 9.54
C LYS A 23 6.88 -3.70 9.03
N LEU A 24 6.82 -3.17 7.81
CA LEU A 24 7.88 -2.37 7.19
C LEU A 24 7.70 -0.87 7.46
N GLY A 25 6.45 -0.41 7.46
CA GLY A 25 6.13 1.00 7.63
C GLY A 25 4.66 1.29 7.36
N ASP A 26 4.35 2.57 7.24
CA ASP A 26 3.04 3.09 6.86
C ASP A 26 3.16 4.05 5.69
N LEU A 27 2.06 4.15 4.94
CA LEU A 27 1.91 5.02 3.79
C LEU A 27 0.56 5.72 3.92
N SER A 28 0.60 7.04 3.93
CA SER A 28 -0.61 7.86 3.81
C SER A 28 -0.74 8.30 2.36
N ILE A 29 -1.83 7.89 1.73
CA ILE A 29 -2.16 8.24 0.35
C ILE A 29 -3.21 9.35 0.44
N GLN A 30 -2.79 10.59 0.20
CA GLN A 30 -3.71 11.70 0.03
C GLN A 30 -4.32 11.69 -1.35
N GLN A 31 -5.64 11.62 -1.39
CA GLN A 31 -6.40 11.93 -2.59
C GLN A 31 -6.93 13.35 -2.51
N THR A 32 -6.61 14.15 -3.53
CA THR A 32 -7.22 15.44 -3.77
C THR A 32 -8.19 15.32 -4.95
N GLY A 33 -9.47 15.62 -4.76
CA GLY A 33 -10.50 15.59 -5.83
C GLY A 33 -11.39 14.34 -5.88
N VAL A 34 -12.10 14.14 -6.99
CA VAL A 34 -13.15 13.11 -7.16
C VAL A 34 -12.58 11.71 -6.82
N PRO A 35 -13.21 10.94 -5.91
CA PRO A 35 -12.67 9.68 -5.40
C PRO A 35 -12.65 8.61 -6.51
N THR A 36 -11.56 8.57 -7.27
CA THR A 36 -11.38 7.67 -8.43
C THR A 36 -10.29 6.62 -8.18
N VAL A 37 -9.56 6.65 -7.06
CA VAL A 37 -8.54 5.62 -6.80
C VAL A 37 -9.21 4.30 -6.44
N GLY A 38 -9.13 3.36 -7.38
CA GLY A 38 -9.37 1.96 -7.10
C GLY A 38 -8.17 1.34 -6.38
N HIS A 39 -8.37 0.14 -5.84
CA HIS A 39 -7.35 -0.70 -5.19
C HIS A 39 -6.03 -0.80 -5.99
N LYS A 40 -6.07 -0.66 -7.32
CA LYS A 40 -4.89 -0.68 -8.21
C LYS A 40 -3.89 0.45 -7.92
N TYR A 41 -4.37 1.66 -7.63
CA TYR A 41 -3.49 2.79 -7.35
C TYR A 41 -2.79 2.61 -6.00
N ILE A 42 -3.57 2.22 -4.98
CA ILE A 42 -3.05 1.91 -3.64
C ILE A 42 -1.99 0.80 -3.72
N SER A 43 -2.27 -0.27 -4.46
CA SER A 43 -1.31 -1.37 -4.60
C SER A 43 0.00 -0.97 -5.28
N ALA A 44 -0.04 -0.01 -6.22
CA ALA A 44 1.15 0.46 -6.92
C ALA A 44 2.01 1.38 -6.04
N GLU A 45 1.38 2.27 -5.27
CA GLU A 45 2.10 3.13 -4.32
C GLU A 45 2.70 2.33 -3.16
N VAL A 46 1.98 1.31 -2.67
CA VAL A 46 2.52 0.36 -1.68
C VAL A 46 3.71 -0.40 -2.26
N ASP A 47 3.62 -0.91 -3.50
CA ASP A 47 4.70 -1.67 -4.13
C ASP A 47 5.99 -0.84 -4.23
N LYS A 48 5.90 0.40 -4.74
CA LYS A 48 7.02 1.34 -4.75
C LYS A 48 7.60 1.54 -3.35
N LYS A 49 6.75 1.82 -2.37
CA LYS A 49 7.19 2.11 -1.01
C LYS A 49 7.83 0.89 -0.34
N CYS A 50 7.29 -0.30 -0.59
CA CYS A 50 7.84 -1.55 -0.09
C CYS A 50 9.22 -1.83 -0.70
N ASN A 51 9.39 -1.60 -2.00
CA ASN A 51 10.67 -1.71 -2.69
C ASN A 51 11.69 -0.71 -2.11
N GLU A 52 11.29 0.55 -1.88
CA GLU A 52 12.14 1.56 -1.24
C GLU A 52 12.57 1.17 0.18
N LEU A 53 11.64 0.63 0.98
CA LEU A 53 11.88 0.30 2.39
C LEU A 53 12.68 -0.99 2.60
N SER A 54 12.49 -1.99 1.73
CA SER A 54 12.99 -3.35 1.96
C SER A 54 13.80 -3.94 0.82
N GLY A 55 13.80 -3.31 -0.36
CA GLY A 55 14.37 -3.87 -1.58
C GLY A 55 13.63 -5.11 -2.11
N LEU A 56 12.45 -5.41 -1.59
CA LEU A 56 11.65 -6.57 -1.98
C LEU A 56 10.79 -6.27 -3.22
N ASP A 57 10.54 -7.31 -4.01
CA ASP A 57 9.54 -7.30 -5.07
C ASP A 57 8.12 -7.30 -4.50
N GLY A 58 7.17 -6.68 -5.20
CA GLY A 58 5.75 -6.59 -4.81
C GLY A 58 5.05 -7.90 -4.45
N LYS A 59 5.56 -9.05 -4.92
CA LYS A 59 5.09 -10.38 -4.54
C LYS A 59 5.28 -10.72 -3.05
N TYR A 60 6.24 -10.08 -2.38
CA TYR A 60 6.50 -10.23 -0.94
C TYR A 60 5.99 -9.03 -0.13
N CYS A 61 5.33 -8.08 -0.80
CA CYS A 61 4.81 -6.87 -0.21
C CYS A 61 3.30 -7.01 0.02
N PHE A 62 2.90 -6.77 1.25
CA PHE A 62 1.51 -6.86 1.68
C PHE A 62 1.09 -5.52 2.27
N TYR A 63 -0.18 -5.15 2.13
CA TYR A 63 -0.70 -3.96 2.78
C TYR A 63 -2.03 -4.19 3.45
N ARG A 64 -2.31 -3.33 4.42
CA ARG A 64 -3.60 -3.28 5.11
C ARG A 64 -4.05 -1.84 5.19
N ILE A 65 -5.28 -1.57 4.76
CA ILE A 65 -5.91 -0.27 4.96
C ILE A 65 -6.35 -0.19 6.43
N ILE A 66 -5.80 0.77 7.17
CA ILE A 66 -6.11 0.98 8.59
C ILE A 66 -7.15 2.06 8.81
N SER A 67 -7.16 3.08 7.95
CA SER A 67 -8.18 4.11 7.95
C SER A 67 -8.29 4.73 6.57
N ALA A 68 -9.51 5.12 6.22
CA ALA A 68 -9.77 6.05 5.13
C ALA A 68 -10.53 7.21 5.76
N THR A 69 -9.84 8.33 5.96
CA THR A 69 -10.36 9.54 6.59
C THR A 69 -10.53 10.61 5.53
N GLY A 70 -11.70 11.24 5.46
CA GLY A 70 -11.97 12.25 4.44
C GLY A 70 -13.42 12.29 4.00
N GLN A 71 -13.89 13.49 3.66
CA GLN A 71 -15.23 13.67 3.10
C GLN A 71 -15.21 13.23 1.64
N GLU A 72 -16.25 12.50 1.19
CA GLU A 72 -16.35 11.99 -0.19
C GLU A 72 -16.16 13.06 -1.28
N SER A 73 -16.35 14.34 -0.96
CA SER A 73 -16.36 15.45 -1.91
C SER A 73 -15.03 16.20 -2.10
N ASP A 74 -14.07 16.14 -1.17
CA ASP A 74 -12.93 17.07 -1.22
C ASP A 74 -11.57 16.39 -1.08
N HIS A 75 -11.35 15.56 -0.06
CA HIS A 75 -10.06 14.91 0.18
C HIS A 75 -10.25 13.57 0.91
N LYS A 76 -9.69 12.47 0.38
CA LYS A 76 -9.64 11.17 1.06
C LYS A 76 -8.18 10.84 1.39
N ASP A 77 -7.84 10.87 2.67
CA ASP A 77 -6.58 10.35 3.20
C ASP A 77 -6.76 8.85 3.50
N ILE A 78 -6.08 8.01 2.73
CA ILE A 78 -6.08 6.56 2.93
C ILE A 78 -4.77 6.20 3.62
N HIS A 79 -4.87 5.76 4.86
CA HIS A 79 -3.73 5.23 5.60
C HIS A 79 -3.66 3.72 5.39
N VAL A 80 -2.51 3.28 4.90
CA VAL A 80 -2.20 1.86 4.73
C VAL A 80 -0.91 1.51 5.47
N GLU A 81 -0.89 0.35 6.09
CA GLU A 81 0.31 -0.25 6.66
C GLU A 81 0.92 -1.22 5.65
N ILE A 82 2.24 -1.23 5.55
CA ILE A 82 3.02 -2.07 4.65
C ILE A 82 3.72 -3.15 5.46
N PHE A 83 3.64 -4.39 4.99
CA PHE A 83 4.20 -5.57 5.62
C PHE A 83 5.02 -6.39 4.61
N LYS A 84 5.99 -7.16 5.13
CA LYS A 84 6.72 -8.20 4.41
C LYS A 84 6.47 -9.59 5.02
N LYS A 85 6.50 -10.60 4.17
CA LYS A 85 6.57 -12.01 4.59
C LYS A 85 8.01 -12.50 4.59
#